data_AF-A0A3B9DR65-F1
#
_entry.id   AF-A0A3B9DR65-F1
#
_cell.length_a   1.000
_cell.length_b   1.000
_cell.length_c   1.000
_cell.angle_alpha   90.00
_cell.angle_beta   90.00
_cell.angle_gamma   90.00
#
_symmetry.space_group_name_H-M   'P 1'
#
loop_
_entity.id
_entity.type
_entity.pdbx_description
1 polymer ?
#
loop_
_entity_poly.entity_id
_entity_poly.type
_entity_poly.pdbx_seq_one_letter_code
_entity_poly.pdbx_strand_id
1 'polypeptide(L)'
;MHFHSGAVTNWHHHPGGQLLFVVSGNARVGTVADGCVAVSPGHLVVAPPNETHWHGAAKGADCTLLAITWGTTCWHEEVPDLEH
;
A
#
# COMPACT_ATOMS: atom_id res chain seq x y z
N MET A 1 -4.22 -2.45 -9.39
CA MET A 1 -3.12 -3.34 -9.01
C MET A 1 -3.70 -4.57 -8.35
N HIS A 2 -3.21 -5.75 -8.68
CA HIS A 2 -3.59 -7.00 -8.03
C HIS A 2 -2.36 -7.54 -7.29
N PHE A 3 -2.55 -7.96 -6.04
CA PHE A 3 -1.50 -8.52 -5.19
C PHE A 3 -1.90 -9.94 -4.79
N HIS A 4 -1.00 -10.88 -5.00
CA HIS A 4 -1.13 -12.21 -4.43
C HIS A 4 -0.93 -12.17 -2.91
N SER A 5 -1.49 -13.15 -2.21
CA SER A 5 -1.34 -13.35 -0.76
C SER A 5 0.07 -13.00 -0.25
N GLY A 6 0.14 -11.99 0.62
CA GLY A 6 1.37 -11.51 1.25
C GLY A 6 2.29 -10.66 0.37
N ALA A 7 2.00 -10.49 -0.92
CA ALA A 7 2.77 -9.62 -1.79
C ALA A 7 2.52 -8.15 -1.46
N VAL A 8 3.60 -7.38 -1.36
CA VAL A 8 3.59 -5.94 -1.09
C VAL A 8 4.54 -5.22 -2.03
N THR A 9 4.35 -3.91 -2.20
CA THR A 9 5.35 -3.07 -2.85
C THR A 9 6.57 -2.88 -1.95
N ASN A 10 7.70 -2.49 -2.54
CA ASN A 10 8.78 -1.82 -1.81
C ASN A 10 8.29 -0.51 -1.18
N TRP A 11 9.09 0.02 -0.25
CA TRP A 11 8.89 1.39 0.22
C TRP A 11 8.99 2.35 -0.96
N HIS A 12 8.10 3.34 -1.00
CA HIS A 12 8.11 4.38 -2.02
C HIS A 12 7.34 5.61 -1.55
N HIS A 13 7.47 6.70 -2.30
CA HIS A 13 6.62 7.88 -2.12
C HIS A 13 6.24 8.49 -3.47
N HIS A 14 5.23 9.34 -3.45
CA HIS A 14 4.77 10.08 -4.63
C HIS A 14 4.80 11.59 -4.34
N PRO A 15 5.45 12.42 -5.16
CA PRO A 15 5.53 13.86 -4.92
C PRO A 15 4.18 14.57 -4.82
N GLY A 16 3.15 14.05 -5.49
CA GLY A 16 1.77 14.56 -5.41
C GLY A 16 0.83 13.71 -4.54
N GLY A 17 1.32 12.67 -3.89
CA GLY A 17 0.53 11.74 -3.08
C GLY A 17 -0.19 10.66 -3.89
N GLN A 18 -0.93 9.81 -3.17
CA GLN A 18 -1.67 8.69 -3.74
C GLN A 18 -2.96 8.40 -2.97
N LEU A 19 -3.99 8.00 -3.73
CA LEU A 19 -5.21 7.40 -3.20
C LEU A 19 -5.24 5.92 -3.53
N LEU A 20 -5.60 5.10 -2.55
CA LEU A 20 -5.76 3.65 -2.69
C LEU A 20 -7.17 3.26 -2.27
N PHE A 21 -7.98 2.82 -3.21
CA PHE A 21 -9.30 2.26 -2.92
C PHE A 21 -9.25 0.73 -2.98
N VAL A 22 -9.67 0.08 -1.91
CA VAL A 22 -9.69 -1.39 -1.84
C VAL A 22 -10.91 -1.90 -2.60
N VAL A 23 -10.67 -2.54 -3.74
CA VAL A 23 -11.74 -3.09 -4.59
C VAL A 23 -12.19 -4.46 -4.08
N SER A 24 -11.25 -5.32 -3.70
CA SER A 24 -11.55 -6.68 -3.25
C SER A 24 -10.42 -7.26 -2.39
N GLY A 25 -10.75 -8.26 -1.58
CA GLY A 25 -9.78 -8.99 -0.75
C GLY A 25 -9.33 -8.21 0.48
N ASN A 26 -8.29 -8.70 1.15
CA ASN A 26 -7.76 -8.08 2.37
C ASN A 26 -6.42 -7.43 2.06
N ALA A 27 -6.35 -6.11 2.16
CA ALA A 27 -5.16 -5.34 1.87
C ALA A 27 -4.51 -4.81 3.15
N ARG A 28 -3.27 -4.36 3.02
CA ARG A 28 -2.50 -3.74 4.08
C ARG A 28 -1.73 -2.56 3.52
N VAL A 29 -1.62 -1.52 4.33
CA VAL A 29 -0.81 -0.33 4.03
C VAL A 29 0.11 -0.10 5.21
N GLY A 30 1.35 0.27 4.96
CA GLY A 30 2.26 0.68 6.01
C GLY A 30 2.95 2.00 5.72
N THR A 31 3.13 2.80 6.77
CA THR A 31 3.87 4.07 6.74
C THR A 31 4.97 4.02 7.80
N VAL A 32 5.95 4.92 7.69
CA VAL A 32 6.98 5.08 8.73
C VAL A 32 6.37 5.58 10.04
N ALA A 33 5.31 6.40 9.96
CA ALA A 33 4.70 7.03 11.13
C ALA A 33 3.74 6.10 11.90
N ASP A 34 2.91 5.35 11.18
CA ASP A 34 1.78 4.61 11.76
C ASP A 34 2.00 3.09 11.79
N GLY A 35 3.16 2.61 11.32
CA GLY A 35 3.40 1.19 11.16
C GLY A 35 2.49 0.59 10.08
N CYS A 36 1.90 -0.57 10.33
CA CYS A 36 1.06 -1.29 9.36
C CYS A 36 -0.41 -1.36 9.80
N VAL A 37 -1.32 -1.03 8.88
CA VAL A 37 -2.77 -1.11 9.07
C VAL A 37 -3.41 -2.08 8.07
N ALA A 38 -4.41 -2.84 8.53
CA ALA A 38 -5.26 -3.66 7.67
C ALA A 38 -6.39 -2.82 7.07
N VAL A 39 -6.68 -3.02 5.78
CA VAL A 39 -7.70 -2.27 5.05
C VAL A 39 -8.58 -3.22 4.23
N SER A 40 -9.89 -2.97 4.29
CA SER A 40 -10.93 -3.86 3.76
C SER A 40 -11.60 -3.26 2.52
N PRO A 41 -12.30 -4.07 1.69
CA PRO A 41 -13.00 -3.57 0.52
C PRO A 41 -13.95 -2.41 0.84
N GLY A 42 -13.93 -1.36 0.02
CA GLY A 42 -14.67 -0.13 0.25
C GLY A 42 -13.91 0.95 1.03
N HIS A 43 -12.76 0.63 1.63
CA HIS A 43 -11.92 1.65 2.28
C HIS A 43 -11.14 2.46 1.23
N LEU A 44 -11.01 3.76 1.51
CA LEU A 44 -10.12 4.67 0.82
C LEU A 44 -8.96 5.04 1.75
N VAL A 45 -7.74 4.77 1.32
CA VAL A 45 -6.51 5.21 2.00
C VAL A 45 -5.95 6.40 1.25
N VAL A 46 -5.50 7.40 2.01
CA VAL A 46 -4.84 8.60 1.50
C VAL A 46 -3.39 8.54 1.96
N ALA A 47 -2.45 8.43 1.03
CA ALA A 47 -1.03 8.67 1.27
C ALA A 47 -0.71 10.10 0.82
N PRO A 48 -0.48 11.06 1.74
CA PRO A 48 -0.21 12.45 1.38
C PRO A 48 1.06 12.61 0.52
N PRO A 49 1.24 13.78 -0.12
CA PRO A 49 2.46 14.11 -0.84
C PRO A 49 3.73 13.82 -0.04
N ASN A 50 4.66 13.10 -0.65
CA ASN A 50 5.96 12.70 -0.09
C ASN A 50 5.92 11.77 1.14
N GLU A 51 4.76 11.23 1.51
CA GLU A 51 4.72 10.21 2.55
C GLU A 51 5.31 8.89 2.03
N THR A 52 6.34 8.38 2.73
CA THR A 52 6.91 7.07 2.43
C THR A 52 6.01 5.96 2.97
N HIS A 53 5.56 5.10 2.07
CA HIS A 53 4.64 4.02 2.37
C HIS A 53 4.90 2.78 1.52
N TRP A 54 4.25 1.68 1.90
CA TRP A 54 4.08 0.48 1.07
C TRP A 54 2.64 0.02 1.18
N HIS A 55 2.20 -0.78 0.22
CA HIS A 55 0.87 -1.37 0.25
C HIS A 55 0.84 -2.71 -0.49
N GLY A 56 -0.10 -3.57 -0.11
CA GLY A 56 -0.26 -4.88 -0.75
C GLY A 56 -1.34 -5.73 -0.11
N ALA A 57 -1.21 -7.05 -0.27
CA ALA A 57 -2.14 -8.02 0.27
C ALA A 57 -1.76 -8.47 1.68
N ALA A 58 -2.77 -8.78 2.50
CA ALA A 58 -2.57 -9.53 3.73
C ALA A 58 -2.07 -10.96 3.42
N LYS A 59 -1.43 -11.61 4.39
CA LYS A 59 -1.09 -13.03 4.27
C LYS A 59 -2.36 -13.88 4.21
N GLY A 60 -2.38 -14.86 3.31
CA GLY A 60 -3.47 -15.83 3.14
C GLY A 60 -4.63 -15.38 2.25
N ALA A 61 -4.59 -14.16 1.69
CA ALA A 61 -5.65 -13.67 0.80
C ALA A 61 -5.08 -12.72 -0.26
N ASP A 62 -5.53 -12.87 -1.51
CA ASP A 62 -5.22 -11.90 -2.57
C ASP A 62 -6.00 -10.60 -2.33
N CYS A 63 -5.52 -9.49 -2.90
CA CYS A 63 -6.25 -8.22 -2.89
C CYS A 63 -6.14 -7.47 -4.23
N THR A 64 -7.09 -6.56 -4.45
CA THR A 64 -7.07 -5.64 -5.60
C THR A 64 -7.26 -4.21 -5.12
N LEU A 65 -6.33 -3.33 -5.50
CA LEU A 65 -6.35 -1.91 -5.20
C LEU A 65 -6.52 -1.10 -6.49
N LEU A 66 -7.45 -0.14 -6.49
CA LEU A 66 -7.44 0.96 -7.45
C LEU A 66 -6.53 2.06 -6.90
N ALA A 67 -5.48 2.41 -7.65
CA ALA A 67 -4.56 3.47 -7.27
C ALA A 67 -4.72 4.69 -8.20
N ILE A 68 -4.78 5.87 -7.59
CA ILE A 68 -4.72 7.15 -8.28
C ILE A 68 -3.50 7.88 -7.72
N THR A 69 -2.50 8.12 -8.58
CA THR A 69 -1.19 8.65 -8.19
C THR A 69 -0.93 9.97 -8.89
N TRP A 70 -0.38 10.93 -8.16
CA TRP A 70 0.12 12.19 -8.72
C TRP A 70 1.63 12.28 -8.60
N GLY A 71 2.29 12.55 -9.74
CA GLY A 71 3.75 12.59 -9.85
C GLY A 71 4.37 11.21 -10.13
N THR A 72 5.68 11.21 -10.35
CA THR A 72 6.45 9.99 -10.63
C THR A 72 6.75 9.27 -9.32
N THR A 73 6.51 7.96 -9.27
CA THR A 73 6.87 7.12 -8.12
C THR A 73 8.37 7.14 -7.85
N CYS A 74 8.75 7.48 -6.63
CA CYS A 74 10.13 7.41 -6.14
C CYS A 74 10.28 6.16 -5.27
N TRP A 75 10.98 5.16 -5.78
CA TRP A 75 11.20 3.87 -5.13
C TRP A 75 12.37 3.90 -4.14
N HIS A 76 12.24 3.11 -3.09
CA HIS A 76 13.24 2.88 -2.04
C HIS A 76 13.50 1.38 -1.85
N GLU A 77 14.13 1.03 -0.73
CA GLU A 77 14.44 -0.34 -0.35
C GLU A 77 13.20 -1.24 -0.19
N GLU A 78 13.46 -2.55 -0.20
CA GLU A 78 12.45 -3.55 0.16
C GLU A 78 11.94 -3.33 1.58
N VAL A 79 10.67 -3.67 1.80
CA VAL A 79 10.09 -3.62 3.14
C VAL A 79 10.72 -4.73 3.97
N PRO A 80 11.37 -4.42 5.12
CA PRO A 80 11.96 -5.44 5.98
C PRO A 80 10.88 -6.38 6.50
N ASP A 81 11.31 -7.60 6.85
CA ASP A 81 10.45 -8.76 7.06
C ASP A 81 9.15 -8.42 7.81
N LEU A 82 8.05 -8.51 7.08
CA LEU A 82 6.71 -8.24 7.61
C LEU A 82 6.24 -9.50 8.34
N GLU A 83 6.79 -9.75 9.53
CA GLU A 83 6.33 -10.81 10.45
C GLU A 83 4.96 -10.49 11.06
N HIS A 84 3.95 -10.21 10.23
CA HIS A 84 2.56 -10.02 10.65
C HIS A 84 1.62 -10.59 9.59
#